data_AF-A0A7W6BGG1-F1
#
_entry.id   AF-A0A7W6BGG1-F1
#
_cell.length_a   1.000
_cell.length_b   1.000
_cell.length_c   1.000
_cell.angle_alpha   90.00
_cell.angle_beta   90.00
_cell.angle_gamma   90.00
#
_symmetry.space_group_name_H-M   'P 1'
#
loop_
_entity.id
_entity.type
_entity.pdbx_description
1 polymer ?
#
loop_
_entity_poly.entity_id
_entity_poly.type
_entity_poly.pdbx_seq_one_letter_code
_entity_poly.pdbx_strand_id
1 'polypeptide(L)'
;MVQNVRRVFDAKPEYLKASFLDHIRSGLPHTCSFITHETPPKDGIEVILQDFVIPKHVLARDGLAPCPICSPVKPKYVKGHLLWSSESKSLYAVGHCCGHGFFTSGSLARALTRNARAERRRRAETLVEANWTLPRELVAYWAVLKPAVRDLDRVLKALRVGLRHAVCKDIHRTIRDGGFLKVQLRAGTDDAETPKGLTTVEQVYGDQPVRGASILRGSSRGISIEANVSNVVAALTHVSWQTENDAVLWLCEQVDEDLIRLEMFIRDAVVNVTTALDDIAALLAFLEADNLKLINAWSLRAHGWQGCVSVHNERGQITIMRGGKRHRTFRIPSTLTQPLPTSPVLTEAPRDRT
;
A
#
# COMPACT_ATOMS: atom_id res chain seq x y z
N MET A 1 -17.51 -46.32 -6.74
CA MET A 1 -16.14 -46.86 -6.67
C MET A 1 -15.22 -45.82 -7.28
N VAL A 2 -14.31 -45.22 -6.49
CA VAL A 2 -13.32 -44.27 -7.03
C VAL A 2 -12.17 -45.12 -7.56
N GLN A 3 -11.94 -45.11 -8.88
CA GLN A 3 -10.77 -45.78 -9.46
C GLN A 3 -9.52 -45.03 -8.99
N ASN A 4 -8.66 -45.70 -8.22
CA ASN A 4 -7.34 -45.20 -7.85
C ASN A 4 -6.43 -45.22 -9.08
N VAL A 5 -6.59 -44.24 -9.97
CA VAL A 5 -5.67 -44.05 -11.10
C VAL A 5 -4.44 -43.32 -10.56
N ARG A 6 -3.38 -44.09 -10.26
CA ARG A 6 -2.08 -43.53 -9.90
C ARG A 6 -1.47 -42.86 -11.13
N ARG A 7 -1.58 -41.53 -11.21
CA ARG A 7 -0.88 -40.73 -12.23
C ARG A 7 0.51 -40.35 -11.71
N VAL A 8 1.51 -40.78 -12.47
CA VAL A 8 2.94 -40.56 -12.21
C VAL A 8 3.43 -39.47 -13.16
N PHE A 9 4.22 -38.53 -12.65
CA PHE A 9 4.78 -37.38 -13.35
C PHE A 9 6.29 -37.36 -13.17
N ASP A 10 7.05 -37.62 -14.23
CA ASP A 10 8.51 -37.71 -14.17
C ASP A 10 9.18 -36.40 -13.71
N ALA A 11 8.59 -35.28 -14.12
CA ALA A 11 8.96 -33.93 -13.72
C ALA A 11 7.83 -33.23 -12.95
N LYS A 12 8.18 -32.20 -12.17
CA LYS A 12 7.22 -31.37 -11.43
C LYS A 12 6.19 -30.75 -12.38
N PRO A 13 4.91 -31.14 -12.33
CA PRO A 13 3.92 -30.72 -13.34
C PRO A 13 3.30 -29.35 -13.01
N GLU A 14 4.11 -28.29 -13.03
CA GLU A 14 3.67 -26.90 -12.76
C GLU A 14 2.51 -26.46 -13.66
N TYR A 15 2.45 -26.97 -14.90
CA TYR A 15 1.37 -26.68 -15.87
C TYR A 15 -0.03 -27.11 -15.40
N LEU A 16 -0.14 -28.02 -14.42
CA LEU A 16 -1.44 -28.44 -13.86
C LEU A 16 -2.00 -27.47 -12.81
N LYS A 17 -1.23 -26.46 -12.38
CA LYS A 17 -1.62 -25.49 -11.34
C LYS A 17 -2.94 -24.79 -11.68
N ALA A 18 -3.09 -24.29 -12.91
CA ALA A 18 -4.31 -23.58 -13.34
C ALA A 18 -5.51 -24.53 -13.42
N SER A 19 -5.34 -25.72 -13.99
CA SER A 19 -6.40 -26.74 -14.05
C SER A 19 -6.85 -27.18 -12.65
N PHE A 20 -5.92 -27.29 -11.70
CA PHE A 20 -6.25 -27.60 -10.31
C PHE A 20 -7.04 -26.47 -9.66
N LEU A 21 -6.63 -25.22 -9.84
CA LEU A 21 -7.36 -24.06 -9.30
C LEU A 21 -8.78 -23.96 -9.84
N ASP A 22 -8.98 -24.21 -11.14
CA ASP A 22 -10.30 -24.25 -11.74
C ASP A 22 -11.15 -25.38 -11.14
N HIS A 23 -10.58 -26.58 -10.98
CA HIS A 23 -11.25 -27.71 -10.33
C HIS A 23 -11.64 -27.40 -8.87
N ILE A 24 -10.77 -26.73 -8.12
CA ILE A 24 -11.01 -26.35 -6.71
C ILE A 24 -12.22 -25.43 -6.56
N ARG A 25 -12.68 -24.75 -7.62
CA ARG A 25 -13.93 -23.97 -7.61
C ARG A 25 -15.15 -24.85 -7.32
N SER A 26 -15.10 -26.15 -7.60
CA SER A 26 -16.14 -27.12 -7.21
C SER A 26 -16.19 -27.40 -5.70
N GLY A 27 -15.12 -27.10 -4.97
CA GLY A 27 -14.93 -27.47 -3.56
C GLY A 27 -14.66 -28.95 -3.31
N LEU A 28 -14.40 -29.75 -4.34
CA LEU A 28 -14.20 -31.19 -4.20
C LEU A 28 -12.78 -31.59 -4.64
N PRO A 29 -11.73 -31.28 -3.85
CA PRO A 29 -10.34 -31.59 -4.22
C PRO A 29 -10.17 -33.08 -4.54
N HIS A 30 -10.79 -33.97 -3.76
CA HIS A 30 -10.74 -35.42 -3.92
C HIS A 30 -11.28 -35.96 -5.27
N THR A 31 -11.97 -35.15 -6.07
CA THR A 31 -12.44 -35.57 -7.40
C THR A 31 -11.51 -35.13 -8.53
N CYS A 32 -10.41 -34.45 -8.21
CA CYS A 32 -9.47 -33.97 -9.20
C CYS A 32 -8.71 -35.15 -9.83
N SER A 33 -8.82 -35.32 -11.15
CA SER A 33 -8.40 -36.55 -11.85
C SER A 33 -6.90 -36.89 -11.77
N PHE A 34 -6.06 -35.93 -11.37
CA PHE A 34 -4.62 -36.09 -11.32
C PHE A 34 -4.03 -36.05 -9.91
N ILE A 35 -4.84 -35.93 -8.86
CA ILE A 35 -4.35 -36.07 -7.50
C ILE A 35 -4.45 -37.53 -7.04
N THR A 36 -3.49 -37.98 -6.25
CA THR A 36 -3.54 -39.29 -5.61
C THR A 36 -4.25 -39.22 -4.26
N HIS A 37 -4.85 -40.36 -3.89
CA HIS A 37 -5.48 -40.60 -2.59
C HIS A 37 -4.56 -41.32 -1.60
N GLU A 38 -3.37 -41.72 -2.06
CA GLU A 38 -2.39 -42.42 -1.24
C GLU A 38 -1.78 -41.48 -0.19
N THR A 39 -1.25 -42.07 0.89
CA THR A 39 -0.43 -41.33 1.86
C THR A 39 0.83 -40.81 1.17
N PRO A 40 1.17 -39.52 1.27
CA PRO A 40 2.37 -38.99 0.65
C PRO A 40 3.64 -39.56 1.33
N PRO A 41 4.75 -39.71 0.59
CA PRO A 41 6.05 -39.96 1.20
C PRO A 41 6.41 -38.87 2.22
N LYS A 42 7.18 -39.25 3.23
CA LYS A 42 7.55 -38.33 4.32
C LYS A 42 8.52 -37.24 3.88
N ASP A 43 9.29 -37.51 2.83
CA ASP A 43 10.34 -36.68 2.26
C ASP A 43 10.18 -36.51 0.73
N GLY A 44 11.08 -35.76 0.10
CA GLY A 44 11.04 -35.52 -1.35
C GLY A 44 9.85 -34.69 -1.84
N ILE A 45 9.31 -33.82 -0.98
CA ILE A 45 8.11 -33.02 -1.31
C ILE A 45 8.48 -31.64 -1.79
N GLU A 46 7.83 -31.23 -2.89
CA GLU A 46 7.90 -29.90 -3.45
C GLU A 46 6.49 -29.30 -3.53
N VAL A 47 6.39 -27.99 -3.33
CA VAL A 47 5.11 -27.28 -3.42
C VAL A 47 4.94 -26.77 -4.85
N ILE A 48 3.79 -27.04 -5.47
CA ILE A 48 3.36 -26.45 -6.75
C ILE A 48 2.45 -25.25 -6.49
N LEU A 49 1.50 -25.42 -5.58
CA LEU A 49 0.56 -24.37 -5.20
C LEU A 49 0.46 -24.30 -3.69
N GLN A 50 0.80 -23.15 -3.14
CA GLN A 50 0.67 -22.88 -1.72
C GLN A 50 -0.67 -22.20 -1.42
N ASP A 51 -1.35 -22.65 -0.37
CA ASP A 51 -2.55 -22.02 0.21
C ASP A 51 -3.70 -21.84 -0.80
N PHE A 52 -4.04 -22.88 -1.55
CA PHE A 52 -5.32 -22.89 -2.28
C PHE A 52 -6.47 -22.80 -1.29
N VAL A 53 -7.53 -22.07 -1.65
CA VAL A 53 -8.69 -21.81 -0.77
C VAL A 53 -9.96 -22.29 -1.45
N ILE A 54 -10.80 -23.01 -0.70
CA ILE A 54 -12.13 -23.39 -1.17
C ILE A 54 -13.01 -22.12 -1.20
N PRO A 55 -13.75 -21.85 -2.29
CA PRO A 55 -14.55 -20.64 -2.38
C PRO A 55 -15.58 -20.53 -1.24
N LYS A 56 -15.74 -19.33 -0.67
CA LYS A 56 -16.64 -19.09 0.46
C LYS A 56 -18.08 -19.53 0.20
N HIS A 57 -18.59 -19.35 -1.02
CA HIS A 57 -19.95 -19.74 -1.38
C HIS A 57 -20.13 -21.28 -1.39
N VAL A 58 -19.09 -22.03 -1.75
CA VAL A 58 -19.10 -23.49 -1.67
C VAL A 58 -19.05 -23.93 -0.21
N LEU A 59 -18.19 -23.32 0.60
CA LEU A 59 -18.12 -23.60 2.04
C LEU A 59 -19.45 -23.33 2.75
N ALA A 60 -20.17 -22.26 2.37
CA ALA A 60 -21.48 -21.93 2.93
C ALA A 60 -22.57 -22.94 2.54
N ARG A 61 -22.47 -23.53 1.35
CA ARG A 61 -23.45 -24.50 0.82
C ARG A 61 -23.18 -25.92 1.32
N ASP A 62 -21.93 -26.38 1.22
CA ASP A 62 -21.55 -27.78 1.37
C ASP A 62 -20.72 -28.07 2.63
N GLY A 63 -20.33 -27.03 3.38
CA GLY A 63 -19.42 -27.15 4.51
C GLY A 63 -17.96 -27.29 4.07
N LEU A 64 -17.11 -27.91 4.90
CA LEU A 64 -15.69 -28.06 4.57
C LEU A 64 -15.49 -29.08 3.44
N ALA A 65 -14.48 -28.87 2.60
CA ALA A 65 -14.18 -29.81 1.54
C ALA A 65 -13.58 -31.14 2.09
N PRO A 66 -13.87 -32.31 1.51
CA PRO A 66 -13.33 -33.60 1.97
C PRO A 66 -11.82 -33.74 1.69
N CYS A 67 -11.14 -34.58 2.48
CA CYS A 67 -9.70 -34.82 2.32
C CYS A 67 -9.42 -35.98 1.35
N PRO A 68 -8.64 -35.78 0.28
CA PRO A 68 -8.27 -36.86 -0.63
C PRO A 68 -7.53 -38.01 0.04
N ILE A 69 -6.79 -37.75 1.13
CA ILE A 69 -5.88 -38.70 1.77
C ILE A 69 -6.51 -39.38 3.00
N CYS A 70 -6.84 -38.60 4.05
CA CYS A 70 -7.23 -39.18 5.33
C CYS A 70 -8.74 -39.34 5.52
N SER A 71 -9.57 -38.67 4.72
CA SER A 71 -11.02 -38.80 4.82
C SER A 71 -11.72 -38.31 3.55
N PRO A 72 -11.84 -39.18 2.53
CA PRO A 72 -12.51 -38.83 1.27
C PRO A 72 -13.99 -38.49 1.45
N VAL A 73 -14.58 -38.86 2.59
CA VAL A 73 -16.00 -38.64 2.91
C VAL A 73 -16.21 -37.55 3.95
N LYS A 74 -15.29 -37.34 4.91
CA LYS A 74 -15.51 -36.36 5.99
C LYS A 74 -14.91 -34.98 5.64
N PRO A 75 -15.67 -33.89 5.87
CA PRO A 75 -15.26 -32.53 5.55
C PRO A 75 -14.09 -32.07 6.44
N LYS A 76 -12.98 -31.61 5.84
CA LYS A 76 -11.74 -31.21 6.54
C LYS A 76 -11.01 -29.97 5.99
N TYR A 77 -11.30 -29.53 4.76
CA TYR A 77 -10.54 -28.50 4.04
C TYR A 77 -11.26 -27.16 4.01
N VAL A 78 -10.58 -26.12 4.47
CA VAL A 78 -10.86 -24.73 4.08
C VAL A 78 -9.79 -24.25 3.09
N LYS A 79 -8.55 -24.62 3.37
CA LYS A 79 -7.37 -24.31 2.56
C LYS A 79 -6.34 -25.43 2.61
N GLY A 80 -5.46 -25.49 1.62
CA GLY A 80 -4.42 -26.50 1.53
C GLY A 80 -3.29 -26.16 0.56
N HIS A 81 -2.46 -27.16 0.27
CA HIS A 81 -1.32 -27.06 -0.63
C HIS A 81 -1.41 -28.17 -1.70
N LEU A 82 -1.08 -27.85 -2.94
CA LEU A 82 -0.81 -28.83 -3.98
C LEU A 82 0.68 -29.14 -3.95
N LEU A 83 0.99 -30.40 -3.68
CA LEU A 83 2.34 -30.89 -3.50
C LEU A 83 2.65 -31.91 -4.58
N TRP A 84 3.90 -31.95 -5.03
CA TRP A 84 4.45 -33.01 -5.87
C TRP A 84 5.55 -33.72 -5.09
N SER A 85 5.58 -35.04 -5.18
CA SER A 85 6.63 -35.84 -4.57
C SER A 85 7.59 -36.31 -5.65
N SER A 86 8.88 -36.02 -5.48
CA SER A 86 9.94 -36.49 -6.37
C SER A 86 10.19 -37.99 -6.25
N GLU A 87 9.79 -38.62 -5.14
CA GLU A 87 9.91 -40.06 -4.87
C GLU A 87 8.77 -40.85 -5.51
N SER A 88 7.52 -40.51 -5.19
CA SER A 88 6.34 -41.22 -5.71
C SER A 88 5.89 -40.73 -7.09
N LYS A 89 6.46 -39.60 -7.54
CA LYS A 89 6.11 -38.90 -8.78
C LYS A 89 4.63 -38.50 -8.84
N SER A 90 3.94 -38.40 -7.71
CA SER A 90 2.49 -38.18 -7.64
C SER A 90 2.13 -36.80 -7.09
N LEU A 91 0.91 -36.33 -7.38
CA LEU A 91 0.38 -35.07 -6.87
C LEU A 91 -0.56 -35.26 -5.69
N TYR A 92 -0.40 -34.44 -4.66
CA TYR A 92 -1.17 -34.52 -3.42
C TYR A 92 -1.82 -33.17 -3.13
N ALA A 93 -3.12 -33.16 -2.89
CA ALA A 93 -3.79 -32.02 -2.30
C ALA A 93 -3.88 -32.21 -0.77
N VAL A 94 -3.03 -31.51 -0.03
CA VAL A 94 -2.88 -31.68 1.42
C VAL A 94 -3.45 -30.47 2.16
N GLY A 95 -4.33 -30.73 3.14
CA GLY A 95 -4.96 -29.67 3.92
C GLY A 95 -3.93 -28.99 4.82
N HIS A 96 -4.11 -27.68 5.04
CA HIS A 96 -3.18 -26.86 5.82
C HIS A 96 -2.89 -27.44 7.22
N CYS A 97 -3.91 -27.97 7.90
CA CYS A 97 -3.78 -28.57 9.23
C CYS A 97 -3.16 -29.98 9.19
N CYS A 98 -3.44 -30.75 8.14
CA CYS A 98 -3.02 -32.15 8.04
C CYS A 98 -1.56 -32.30 7.58
N GLY A 99 -1.00 -31.30 6.89
CA GLY A 99 0.36 -31.36 6.36
C GLY A 99 1.42 -31.66 7.43
N HIS A 100 1.29 -31.13 8.64
CA HIS A 100 2.26 -31.36 9.72
C HIS A 100 2.36 -32.84 10.15
N GLY A 101 1.29 -33.62 9.99
CA GLY A 101 1.27 -35.03 10.42
C GLY A 101 1.85 -36.01 9.39
N PHE A 102 2.00 -35.60 8.12
CA PHE A 102 2.42 -36.51 7.05
C PHE A 102 3.92 -36.49 6.75
N PHE A 103 4.61 -35.39 7.07
CA PHE A 103 5.99 -35.15 6.63
C PHE A 103 6.97 -35.20 7.80
N THR A 104 8.22 -35.55 7.49
CA THR A 104 9.34 -35.46 8.46
C THR A 104 9.42 -34.04 9.02
N SER A 105 9.72 -33.90 10.32
CA SER A 105 9.75 -32.61 11.02
C SER A 105 10.47 -31.52 10.22
N GLY A 106 9.71 -30.52 9.77
CA GLY A 106 10.21 -29.37 9.01
C GLY A 106 10.38 -29.56 7.49
N SER A 107 10.15 -30.75 6.93
CA SER A 107 10.26 -31.01 5.48
C SER A 107 9.26 -30.16 4.68
N LEU A 108 7.97 -30.19 5.07
CA LEU A 108 6.93 -29.34 4.47
C LEU A 108 7.22 -27.85 4.68
N ALA A 109 7.66 -27.45 5.87
CA ALA A 109 7.97 -26.04 6.16
C ALA A 109 9.10 -25.52 5.25
N ARG A 110 10.16 -26.31 5.04
CA ARG A 110 11.25 -25.97 4.11
C ARG A 110 10.75 -25.88 2.66
N ALA A 111 9.89 -26.81 2.23
CA ALA A 111 9.31 -26.80 0.89
C ALA A 111 8.42 -25.57 0.66
N LEU A 112 7.59 -25.20 1.65
CA LEU A 112 6.77 -23.98 1.65
C LEU A 112 7.64 -22.72 1.58
N THR A 113 8.68 -22.61 2.42
CA THR A 113 9.61 -21.47 2.39
C THR A 113 10.31 -21.35 1.05
N ARG A 114 10.79 -22.46 0.47
CA ARG A 114 11.43 -22.49 -0.85
C ARG A 114 10.47 -22.02 -1.94
N ASN A 115 9.24 -22.52 -1.94
CA ASN A 115 8.24 -22.13 -2.92
C ASN A 115 7.82 -20.66 -2.77
N ALA A 116 7.61 -20.19 -1.54
CA ALA A 116 7.31 -18.78 -1.28
C ALA A 116 8.43 -17.85 -1.77
N ARG A 117 9.70 -18.25 -1.57
CA ARG A 117 10.86 -17.52 -2.09
C ARG A 117 10.92 -17.54 -3.62
N ALA A 118 10.70 -18.69 -4.25
CA ALA A 118 10.65 -18.81 -5.71
C ALA A 118 9.50 -17.99 -6.32
N GLU A 119 8.31 -18.00 -5.72
CA GLU A 119 7.17 -17.19 -6.18
C GLU A 119 7.43 -15.70 -6.01
N ARG A 120 8.08 -15.25 -4.92
CA ARG A 120 8.51 -13.86 -4.77
C ARG A 120 9.51 -13.47 -5.85
N ARG A 121 10.50 -14.33 -6.12
CA ARG A 121 11.49 -14.12 -7.17
C ARG A 121 10.81 -13.96 -8.54
N ARG A 122 9.95 -14.90 -8.94
CA ARG A 122 9.21 -14.85 -10.22
C ARG A 122 8.42 -13.55 -10.38
N ARG A 123 7.75 -13.08 -9.31
CA ARG A 123 7.01 -11.81 -9.33
C ARG A 123 7.94 -10.61 -9.52
N ALA A 124 9.08 -10.60 -8.84
CA ALA A 124 10.08 -9.56 -8.98
C ALA A 124 10.68 -9.55 -10.39
N GLU A 125 11.04 -10.72 -10.95
CA GLU A 125 11.49 -10.88 -12.35
C GLU A 125 10.45 -10.30 -13.31
N THR A 126 9.20 -10.75 -13.22
CA THR A 126 8.11 -10.29 -14.09
C THR A 126 7.90 -8.77 -14.00
N LEU A 127 8.01 -8.20 -12.79
CA LEU A 127 7.88 -6.76 -12.60
C LEU A 127 9.04 -6.00 -13.24
N VAL A 128 10.28 -6.44 -13.01
CA VAL A 128 11.47 -5.77 -13.54
C VAL A 128 11.53 -5.90 -15.06
N GLU A 129 11.21 -7.07 -15.62
CA GLU A 129 11.10 -7.27 -17.08
C GLU A 129 10.06 -6.32 -17.70
N ALA A 130 8.86 -6.24 -17.11
CA ALA A 130 7.81 -5.35 -17.60
C ALA A 130 8.11 -3.85 -17.42
N ASN A 131 9.08 -3.48 -16.57
CA ASN A 131 9.38 -2.10 -16.19
C ASN A 131 10.88 -1.79 -16.25
N TRP A 132 11.63 -2.41 -17.16
CA TRP A 132 13.09 -2.33 -17.15
C TRP A 132 13.63 -0.91 -17.38
N THR A 133 12.89 -0.03 -18.08
CA THR A 133 13.26 1.38 -18.27
C THR A 133 12.95 2.27 -17.06
N LEU A 134 12.03 1.82 -16.20
CA LEU A 134 11.44 2.63 -15.14
C LEU A 134 12.46 3.17 -14.12
N PRO A 135 13.49 2.43 -13.68
CA PRO A 135 14.53 2.99 -12.80
C PRO A 135 15.18 4.26 -13.37
N ARG A 136 15.57 4.23 -14.65
CA ARG A 136 16.21 5.37 -15.33
C ARG A 136 15.23 6.53 -15.50
N GLU A 137 13.99 6.24 -15.88
CA GLU A 137 12.93 7.24 -16.01
C GLU A 137 12.63 7.93 -14.69
N LEU A 138 12.57 7.18 -13.58
CA LEU A 138 12.37 7.73 -12.23
C LEU A 138 13.54 8.62 -11.79
N VAL A 139 14.79 8.22 -12.06
CA VAL A 139 15.96 9.05 -11.77
C VAL A 139 15.93 10.36 -12.56
N ALA A 140 15.64 10.29 -13.87
CA ALA A 140 15.53 11.46 -14.72
C ALA A 140 14.37 12.38 -14.30
N TYR A 141 13.21 11.80 -14.00
CA TYR A 141 12.04 12.53 -13.53
C TYR A 141 12.30 13.20 -12.17
N TRP A 142 12.97 12.50 -11.25
CA TRP A 142 13.36 13.08 -9.96
C TRP A 142 14.26 14.30 -10.12
N ALA A 143 15.21 14.30 -11.08
CA ALA A 143 16.05 15.46 -11.32
C ALA A 143 15.23 16.72 -11.68
N VAL A 144 14.10 16.55 -12.39
CA VAL A 144 13.17 17.63 -12.74
C VAL A 144 12.25 18.00 -11.55
N LEU A 145 11.75 17.00 -10.81
CA LEU A 145 10.81 17.20 -9.70
C LEU A 145 11.47 17.78 -8.43
N LYS A 146 12.75 17.45 -8.19
CA LYS A 146 13.47 17.76 -6.95
C LYS A 146 13.43 19.24 -6.54
N PRO A 147 13.60 20.23 -7.43
CA PRO A 147 13.45 21.64 -7.07
C PRO A 147 12.07 21.98 -6.52
N ALA A 148 10.99 21.45 -7.11
CA ALA A 148 9.62 21.68 -6.65
C ALA A 148 9.39 21.05 -5.27
N VAL A 149 9.89 19.83 -5.02
CA VAL A 149 9.76 19.17 -3.71
C VAL A 149 10.57 19.88 -2.62
N ARG A 150 11.75 20.42 -2.95
CA ARG A 150 12.51 21.30 -2.05
C ARG A 150 11.72 22.54 -1.64
N ASP A 151 11.09 23.17 -2.61
CA ASP A 151 10.28 24.36 -2.40
C ASP A 151 8.99 24.05 -1.64
N LEU A 152 8.40 22.87 -1.86
CA LEU A 152 7.31 22.32 -1.06
C LEU A 152 7.72 22.23 0.42
N ASP A 153 8.84 21.56 0.74
CA ASP A 153 9.33 21.43 2.12
C ASP A 153 9.56 22.80 2.79
N ARG A 154 10.10 23.78 2.04
CA ARG A 154 10.31 25.16 2.51
C ARG A 154 8.98 25.87 2.81
N VAL A 155 8.01 25.76 1.92
CA VAL A 155 6.68 26.38 2.09
C VAL A 155 5.92 25.72 3.23
N LEU A 156 5.93 24.39 3.33
CA LEU A 156 5.30 23.66 4.45
C LEU A 156 5.92 24.05 5.79
N LYS A 157 7.26 24.16 5.87
CA LYS A 157 7.93 24.68 7.05
C LYS A 157 7.50 26.11 7.36
N ALA A 158 7.36 26.97 6.35
CA ALA A 158 6.91 28.33 6.52
C ALA A 158 5.48 28.43 7.04
N LEU A 159 4.56 27.64 6.48
CA LEU A 159 3.17 27.53 6.92
C LEU A 159 3.08 27.03 8.36
N ARG A 160 3.76 25.93 8.72
CA ARG A 160 3.71 25.35 10.07
C ARG A 160 4.24 26.32 11.14
N VAL A 161 5.36 26.98 10.85
CA VAL A 161 5.90 28.02 11.75
C VAL A 161 4.96 29.22 11.81
N GLY A 162 4.30 29.57 10.70
CA GLY A 162 3.37 30.70 10.61
C GLY A 162 2.05 30.48 11.35
N LEU A 163 1.44 29.31 11.18
CA LEU A 163 0.06 29.01 11.60
C LEU A 163 -0.13 28.76 13.11
N ARG A 164 0.95 28.55 13.87
CA ARG A 164 0.94 27.96 15.23
C ARG A 164 0.61 26.46 15.19
N HIS A 165 1.23 25.71 16.09
CA HIS A 165 1.07 24.26 16.13
C HIS A 165 -0.38 23.82 16.43
N ALA A 166 -1.06 24.51 17.36
CA ALA A 166 -2.44 24.20 17.71
C ALA A 166 -3.39 24.31 16.52
N VAL A 167 -3.32 25.43 15.78
CA VAL A 167 -4.14 25.66 14.58
C VAL A 167 -3.82 24.62 13.49
N CYS A 168 -2.54 24.31 13.25
CA CYS A 168 -2.17 23.25 12.30
C CYS A 168 -2.80 21.91 12.67
N LYS A 169 -2.77 21.56 13.96
CA LYS A 169 -3.34 20.32 14.50
C LYS A 169 -4.85 20.28 14.34
N ASP A 170 -5.54 21.39 14.60
CA ASP A 170 -6.99 21.47 14.50
C ASP A 170 -7.46 21.42 13.04
N ILE A 171 -6.77 22.12 12.12
CA ILE A 171 -7.04 21.98 10.68
C ILE A 171 -6.75 20.55 10.22
N HIS A 172 -5.66 19.94 10.67
CA HIS A 172 -5.32 18.57 10.27
C HIS A 172 -6.36 17.54 10.74
N ARG A 173 -6.93 17.72 11.94
CA ARG A 173 -7.99 16.84 12.50
C ARG A 173 -9.22 16.75 11.60
N THR A 174 -9.51 17.80 10.83
CA THR A 174 -10.65 17.81 9.90
C THR A 174 -10.62 16.65 8.91
N ILE A 175 -9.45 16.12 8.55
CA ILE A 175 -9.32 14.96 7.65
C ILE A 175 -10.10 13.75 8.17
N ARG A 176 -10.13 13.53 9.50
CA ARG A 176 -10.90 12.43 10.10
C ARG A 176 -12.41 12.69 10.05
N ASP A 177 -12.80 13.95 10.02
CA ASP A 177 -14.18 14.43 10.12
C ASP A 177 -14.77 14.79 8.74
N GLY A 178 -14.35 14.09 7.68
CA GLY A 178 -14.82 14.35 6.31
C GLY A 178 -14.33 15.67 5.70
N GLY A 179 -13.33 16.30 6.31
CA GLY A 179 -12.70 17.55 5.84
C GLY A 179 -13.29 18.83 6.46
N PHE A 180 -14.31 18.74 7.31
CA PHE A 180 -14.97 19.93 7.85
C PHE A 180 -14.30 20.47 9.12
N LEU A 181 -14.22 21.80 9.22
CA LEU A 181 -13.78 22.47 10.44
C LEU A 181 -14.85 22.39 11.52
N LYS A 182 -14.43 22.40 12.78
CA LYS A 182 -15.33 22.40 13.94
C LYS A 182 -14.99 23.52 14.89
N VAL A 183 -16.01 24.04 15.57
CA VAL A 183 -15.87 25.04 16.64
C VAL A 183 -16.51 24.48 17.90
N GLN A 184 -15.84 24.67 19.03
CA GLN A 184 -16.38 24.33 20.34
C GLN A 184 -17.25 25.49 20.84
N LEU A 185 -18.54 25.23 21.02
CA LEU A 185 -19.49 26.14 21.63
C LEU A 185 -19.76 25.70 23.06
N ARG A 186 -19.71 26.65 24.00
CA ARG A 186 -20.18 26.41 25.37
C ARG A 186 -21.70 26.57 25.37
N ALA A 187 -22.41 25.48 25.59
CA ALA A 187 -23.85 25.44 25.76
C ALA A 187 -24.16 25.15 27.23
N GLY A 188 -24.90 26.07 27.86
CA GLY A 188 -25.43 25.95 29.21
C GLY A 188 -26.36 27.13 29.45
N THR A 189 -27.53 26.86 30.03
CA THR A 189 -28.38 27.91 30.56
C THR A 189 -27.86 28.27 31.96
N ASP A 190 -27.67 29.56 32.22
CA ASP A 190 -27.45 30.11 33.57
C ASP A 190 -28.78 30.06 34.36
N ASP A 191 -29.45 28.90 34.35
CA ASP A 191 -30.67 28.71 35.14
C ASP A 191 -30.27 28.52 36.60
N ALA A 192 -30.66 29.48 37.43
CA ALA A 192 -30.29 29.60 38.84
C ALA A 192 -30.71 28.39 39.70
N GLU A 193 -31.59 27.52 39.22
CA GLU A 193 -32.17 26.42 40.00
C GLU A 193 -31.44 25.09 39.90
N THR A 194 -30.63 24.85 38.85
CA THR A 194 -29.75 23.67 38.79
C THR A 194 -28.49 23.97 37.98
N PRO A 195 -27.30 24.05 38.61
CA PRO A 195 -26.06 24.29 37.89
C PRO A 195 -25.65 23.03 37.09
N LYS A 196 -26.30 22.80 35.95
CA LYS A 196 -25.77 21.91 34.92
C LYS A 196 -24.56 22.63 34.33
N GLY A 197 -23.37 22.22 34.77
CA GLY A 197 -22.10 22.82 34.34
C GLY A 197 -22.02 23.00 32.81
N LEU A 198 -21.30 24.02 32.38
CA LEU A 198 -21.11 24.38 30.97
C LEU A 198 -20.70 23.13 30.15
N THR A 199 -21.58 22.69 29.25
CA THR A 199 -21.25 21.61 28.32
C THR A 199 -20.58 22.20 27.08
N THR A 200 -19.54 21.52 26.58
CA THR A 200 -18.90 21.91 25.32
C THR A 200 -19.48 21.05 24.21
N VAL A 201 -20.10 21.68 23.22
CA VAL A 201 -20.65 21.02 22.03
C VAL A 201 -19.77 21.38 20.84
N GLU A 202 -19.35 20.40 20.05
CA GLU A 202 -18.68 20.64 18.77
C GLU A 202 -19.71 20.87 17.67
N GLN A 203 -19.61 21.99 16.97
CA GLN A 203 -20.43 22.30 15.79
C GLN A 203 -19.54 22.40 14.55
N VAL A 204 -20.02 21.83 13.44
CA VAL A 204 -19.38 22.01 12.12
C VAL A 204 -19.40 23.48 11.71
N TYR A 205 -18.29 23.96 11.15
CA TYR A 205 -18.11 25.33 10.68
C TYR A 205 -17.91 25.36 9.17
N GLY A 206 -18.70 26.22 8.50
CA GLY A 206 -18.72 26.34 7.05
C GLY A 206 -19.61 25.29 6.38
N ASP A 207 -19.78 25.44 5.07
CA ASP A 207 -20.57 24.60 4.18
C ASP A 207 -19.69 23.72 3.27
N GLN A 208 -18.38 23.90 3.32
CA GLN A 208 -17.41 23.20 2.48
C GLN A 208 -16.26 22.60 3.31
N PRO A 209 -15.69 21.46 2.88
CA PRO A 209 -14.51 20.89 3.53
C PRO A 209 -13.25 21.70 3.19
N VAL A 210 -12.28 21.69 4.11
CA VAL A 210 -10.97 22.28 3.88
C VAL A 210 -10.19 21.44 2.89
N ARG A 211 -9.89 22.02 1.73
CA ARG A 211 -9.08 21.37 0.70
C ARG A 211 -7.61 21.41 1.10
N GLY A 212 -6.88 20.34 0.76
CA GLY A 212 -5.43 20.27 0.99
C GLY A 212 -4.99 20.16 2.45
N ALA A 213 -5.89 19.93 3.42
CA ALA A 213 -5.53 19.81 4.84
C ALA A 213 -4.52 18.68 5.13
N SER A 214 -4.33 17.73 4.20
CA SER A 214 -3.32 16.67 4.26
C SER A 214 -1.89 17.20 4.38
N ILE A 215 -1.57 18.37 3.85
CA ILE A 215 -0.21 18.93 3.93
C ILE A 215 0.22 19.31 5.36
N LEU A 216 -0.74 19.41 6.27
CA LEU A 216 -0.51 19.65 7.70
C LEU A 216 -0.36 18.34 8.50
N ARG A 217 -0.28 17.17 7.83
CA ARG A 217 0.08 15.88 8.44
C ARG A 217 1.47 15.95 9.09
N GLY A 218 1.59 15.30 10.25
CA GLY A 218 2.86 15.13 10.97
C GLY A 218 3.15 16.21 12.01
N SER A 219 3.62 15.79 13.18
CA SER A 219 4.19 16.68 14.19
C SER A 219 5.55 17.23 13.72
N SER A 220 6.16 18.10 14.51
CA SER A 220 7.36 18.91 14.24
C SER A 220 8.64 18.19 13.75
N ARG A 221 8.61 16.87 13.47
CA ARG A 221 9.78 16.03 13.13
C ARG A 221 9.54 15.06 11.96
N GLY A 222 8.66 15.37 11.01
CA GLY A 222 8.55 14.57 9.79
C GLY A 222 9.86 14.60 8.99
N ILE A 223 10.29 13.44 8.47
CA ILE A 223 11.35 13.38 7.45
C ILE A 223 10.89 14.23 6.26
N SER A 224 11.78 15.06 5.73
CA SER A 224 11.51 15.90 4.56
C SER A 224 11.05 15.04 3.38
N ILE A 225 10.10 15.54 2.58
CA ILE A 225 9.61 14.82 1.40
C ILE A 225 10.77 14.62 0.42
N GLU A 226 11.64 15.62 0.28
CA GLU A 226 12.87 15.51 -0.52
C GLU A 226 13.74 14.33 -0.06
N ALA A 227 13.96 14.18 1.25
CA ALA A 227 14.80 13.12 1.80
C ALA A 227 14.21 11.73 1.53
N ASN A 228 12.89 11.56 1.69
CA ASN A 228 12.21 10.30 1.40
C ASN A 228 12.38 9.89 -0.07
N VAL A 229 12.07 10.79 -1.01
CA VAL A 229 12.19 10.49 -2.44
C VAL A 229 13.66 10.30 -2.83
N SER A 230 14.57 11.15 -2.33
CA SER A 230 16.01 11.05 -2.64
C SER A 230 16.63 9.74 -2.19
N ASN A 231 16.28 9.25 -1.00
CA ASN A 231 16.85 8.00 -0.48
C ASN A 231 16.50 6.80 -1.37
N VAL A 232 15.24 6.73 -1.82
CA VAL A 232 14.80 5.61 -2.67
C VAL A 232 15.33 5.77 -4.10
N VAL A 233 15.28 6.98 -4.68
CA VAL A 233 15.79 7.22 -6.03
C VAL A 233 17.32 7.03 -6.10
N ALA A 234 18.06 7.36 -5.03
CA ALA A 234 19.51 7.11 -4.97
C ALA A 234 19.84 5.61 -5.14
N ALA A 235 19.05 4.71 -4.56
CA ALA A 235 19.24 3.27 -4.76
C ALA A 235 19.08 2.86 -6.23
N LEU A 236 18.21 3.52 -6.98
CA LEU A 236 18.00 3.27 -8.41
C LEU A 236 19.12 3.84 -9.30
N THR A 237 19.95 4.76 -8.81
CA THR A 237 21.07 5.32 -9.61
C THR A 237 22.18 4.31 -9.91
N HIS A 238 22.23 3.20 -9.16
CA HIS A 238 23.20 2.13 -9.38
C HIS A 238 22.76 1.14 -10.46
N VAL A 239 21.53 1.27 -10.98
CA VAL A 239 21.03 0.47 -12.10
C VAL A 239 21.70 0.95 -13.39
N SER A 240 22.56 0.11 -13.97
CA SER A 240 23.44 0.48 -15.09
C SER A 240 23.01 -0.06 -16.46
N TRP A 241 21.99 -0.92 -16.53
CA TRP A 241 21.55 -1.48 -17.81
C TRP A 241 20.99 -0.41 -18.74
N GLN A 242 21.28 -0.54 -20.04
CA GLN A 242 20.86 0.42 -21.07
C GLN A 242 19.78 -0.15 -21.99
N THR A 243 19.79 -1.47 -22.16
CA THR A 243 18.87 -2.23 -23.00
C THR A 243 18.07 -3.24 -22.18
N GLU A 244 16.98 -3.75 -22.77
CA GLU A 244 16.21 -4.85 -22.19
C GLU A 244 17.06 -6.11 -21.97
N ASN A 245 17.94 -6.44 -22.94
CA ASN A 245 18.83 -7.59 -22.82
C ASN A 245 19.80 -7.46 -21.63
N ASP A 246 20.34 -6.27 -21.38
CA ASP A 246 21.20 -6.01 -20.22
C ASP A 246 20.42 -6.24 -18.90
N ALA A 247 19.15 -5.83 -18.86
CA ALA A 247 18.30 -6.04 -17.69
C ALA A 247 18.00 -7.54 -17.48
N VAL A 248 17.67 -8.28 -18.54
CA VAL A 248 17.44 -9.73 -18.49
C VAL A 248 18.69 -10.48 -18.05
N LEU A 249 19.86 -10.13 -18.59
CA LEU A 249 21.14 -10.70 -18.17
C LEU A 249 21.40 -10.41 -16.69
N TRP A 250 21.19 -9.17 -16.24
CA TRP A 250 21.33 -8.80 -14.84
C TRP A 250 20.42 -9.65 -13.93
N LEU A 251 19.15 -9.86 -14.32
CA LEU A 251 18.19 -10.70 -13.58
C LEU A 251 18.67 -12.14 -13.41
N CYS A 252 19.29 -12.70 -14.46
CA CYS A 252 19.82 -14.06 -14.44
C CYS A 252 21.02 -14.22 -13.49
N GLU A 253 21.80 -13.15 -13.31
CA GLU A 253 23.00 -13.14 -12.46
C GLU A 253 22.71 -12.82 -10.99
N GLN A 254 21.58 -12.17 -10.68
CA GLN A 254 21.31 -11.70 -9.32
C GLN A 254 20.81 -12.78 -8.36
N VAL A 255 21.25 -12.66 -7.11
CA VAL A 255 20.65 -13.37 -5.98
C VAL A 255 19.27 -12.81 -5.65
N ASP A 256 18.40 -13.66 -5.11
CA ASP A 256 16.98 -13.31 -4.86
C ASP A 256 16.80 -12.05 -4.01
N GLU A 257 17.66 -11.84 -3.01
CA GLU A 257 17.55 -10.69 -2.10
C GLU A 257 17.77 -9.36 -2.81
N ASP A 258 18.71 -9.29 -3.76
CA ASP A 258 19.01 -8.06 -4.48
C ASP A 258 17.92 -7.73 -5.50
N LEU A 259 17.39 -8.75 -6.17
CA LEU A 259 16.23 -8.62 -7.05
C LEU A 259 14.97 -8.17 -6.29
N ILE A 260 14.64 -8.80 -5.17
CA ILE A 260 13.48 -8.42 -4.35
C ILE A 260 13.67 -6.99 -3.82
N ARG A 261 14.88 -6.62 -3.41
CA ARG A 261 15.19 -5.27 -2.96
C ARG A 261 15.02 -4.24 -4.08
N LEU A 262 15.45 -4.55 -5.30
CA LEU A 262 15.21 -3.69 -6.45
C LEU A 262 13.71 -3.51 -6.71
N GLU A 263 12.92 -4.59 -6.70
CA GLU A 263 11.45 -4.52 -6.85
C GLU A 263 10.85 -3.55 -5.82
N MET A 264 11.26 -3.68 -4.55
CA MET A 264 10.83 -2.78 -3.48
C MET A 264 11.22 -1.33 -3.77
N PHE A 265 12.46 -1.06 -4.16
CA PHE A 265 12.89 0.31 -4.47
C PHE A 265 12.14 0.94 -5.64
N ILE A 266 11.82 0.17 -6.69
CA ILE A 266 11.01 0.65 -7.82
C ILE A 266 9.63 1.05 -7.33
N ARG A 267 8.95 0.16 -6.58
CA ARG A 267 7.60 0.42 -6.04
C ARG A 267 7.60 1.62 -5.08
N ASP A 268 8.54 1.67 -4.15
CA ASP A 268 8.67 2.75 -3.19
C ASP A 268 8.97 4.08 -3.89
N ALA A 269 9.79 4.09 -4.95
CA ALA A 269 10.08 5.31 -5.70
C ALA A 269 8.81 5.86 -6.38
N VAL A 270 8.03 4.99 -7.05
CA VAL A 270 6.76 5.38 -7.68
C VAL A 270 5.78 5.92 -6.64
N VAL A 271 5.63 5.25 -5.50
CA VAL A 271 4.74 5.68 -4.42
C VAL A 271 5.17 7.03 -3.84
N ASN A 272 6.47 7.21 -3.57
CA ASN A 272 7.00 8.45 -3.01
C ASN A 272 6.90 9.63 -4.01
N VAL A 273 7.16 9.39 -5.30
CA VAL A 273 6.98 10.39 -6.35
C VAL A 273 5.51 10.80 -6.46
N THR A 274 4.60 9.83 -6.51
CA THR A 274 3.15 10.08 -6.56
C THR A 274 2.69 10.88 -5.36
N THR A 275 3.12 10.48 -4.16
CA THR A 275 2.81 11.20 -2.91
C THR A 275 3.34 12.63 -2.93
N ALA A 276 4.55 12.87 -3.46
CA ALA A 276 5.11 14.20 -3.57
C ALA A 276 4.29 15.09 -4.53
N LEU A 277 3.80 14.54 -5.64
CA LEU A 277 2.92 15.26 -6.58
C LEU A 277 1.57 15.58 -5.93
N ASP A 278 0.99 14.62 -5.21
CA ASP A 278 -0.25 14.80 -4.46
C ASP A 278 -0.09 15.88 -3.37
N ASP A 279 1.05 15.94 -2.69
CA ASP A 279 1.33 16.96 -1.68
C ASP A 279 1.54 18.35 -2.30
N ILE A 280 2.12 18.46 -3.50
CA ILE A 280 2.18 19.73 -4.26
C ILE A 280 0.75 20.18 -4.60
N ALA A 281 -0.06 19.28 -5.17
CA ALA A 281 -1.45 19.59 -5.52
C ALA A 281 -2.29 19.98 -4.28
N ALA A 282 -2.11 19.25 -3.18
CA ALA A 282 -2.77 19.54 -1.91
C ALA A 282 -2.32 20.89 -1.33
N LEU A 283 -1.04 21.26 -1.46
CA LEU A 283 -0.56 22.59 -1.04
C LEU A 283 -1.23 23.69 -1.87
N LEU A 284 -1.30 23.54 -3.19
CA LEU A 284 -1.93 24.53 -4.06
C LEU A 284 -3.41 24.69 -3.74
N ALA A 285 -4.13 23.58 -3.56
CA ALA A 285 -5.53 23.58 -3.13
C ALA A 285 -5.71 24.23 -1.74
N PHE A 286 -4.77 23.98 -0.82
CA PHE A 286 -4.79 24.60 0.50
C PHE A 286 -4.68 26.13 0.43
N LEU A 287 -3.89 26.66 -0.51
CA LEU A 287 -3.60 28.08 -0.70
C LEU A 287 -4.61 28.82 -1.61
N GLU A 288 -5.67 28.15 -2.07
CA GLU A 288 -6.76 28.77 -2.82
C GLU A 288 -7.47 29.84 -1.99
N ALA A 289 -7.91 30.92 -2.65
CA ALA A 289 -8.47 32.08 -1.97
C ALA A 289 -9.70 31.74 -1.10
N ASP A 290 -10.61 30.91 -1.60
CA ASP A 290 -11.84 30.57 -0.87
C ASP A 290 -11.55 29.62 0.31
N ASN A 291 -10.60 28.70 0.15
CA ASN A 291 -10.14 27.85 1.24
C ASN A 291 -9.47 28.67 2.36
N LEU A 292 -8.65 29.66 2.00
CA LEU A 292 -8.04 30.56 2.97
C LEU A 292 -9.07 31.46 3.67
N LYS A 293 -10.09 31.96 2.96
CA LYS A 293 -11.21 32.71 3.59
C LYS A 293 -11.92 31.86 4.64
N LEU A 294 -12.23 30.60 4.33
CA LEU A 294 -12.86 29.65 5.25
C LEU A 294 -11.99 29.45 6.50
N ILE A 295 -10.70 29.15 6.33
CA ILE A 295 -9.75 28.94 7.45
C ILE A 295 -9.64 30.21 8.32
N ASN A 296 -9.56 31.39 7.70
CA ASN A 296 -9.43 32.65 8.42
C ASN A 296 -10.68 32.96 9.26
N ALA A 297 -11.86 32.78 8.68
CA ALA A 297 -13.14 33.01 9.36
C ALA A 297 -13.34 32.01 10.51
N TRP A 298 -13.00 30.74 10.28
CA TRP A 298 -12.99 29.72 11.32
C TRP A 298 -12.01 30.05 12.45
N SER A 299 -10.77 30.43 12.13
CA SER A 299 -9.74 30.72 13.14
C SER A 299 -10.15 31.88 14.05
N LEU A 300 -10.79 32.91 13.47
CA LEU A 300 -11.37 34.02 14.23
C LEU A 300 -12.49 33.54 15.16
N ARG A 301 -13.40 32.69 14.66
CA ARG A 301 -14.52 32.16 15.44
C ARG A 301 -14.05 31.23 16.57
N ALA A 302 -13.07 30.37 16.30
CA ALA A 302 -12.59 29.34 17.21
C ALA A 302 -11.65 29.88 18.30
N HIS A 303 -10.84 30.89 17.99
CA HIS A 303 -9.77 31.36 18.88
C HIS A 303 -9.92 32.83 19.31
N GLY A 304 -10.94 33.53 18.82
CA GLY A 304 -11.12 34.97 19.07
C GLY A 304 -10.01 35.82 18.48
N TRP A 305 -10.11 37.14 18.66
CA TRP A 305 -9.21 38.10 18.00
C TRP A 305 -7.74 37.94 18.37
N GLN A 306 -7.42 37.65 19.64
CA GLN A 306 -6.02 37.51 20.09
C GLN A 306 -5.40 36.16 19.71
N GLY A 307 -6.23 35.14 19.56
CA GLY A 307 -5.81 33.77 19.25
C GLY A 307 -5.81 33.45 17.76
N CYS A 308 -6.53 34.24 16.94
CA CYS A 308 -6.73 33.94 15.53
C CYS A 308 -5.45 34.06 14.71
N VAL A 309 -5.43 33.28 13.64
CA VAL A 309 -4.42 33.30 12.60
C VAL A 309 -5.14 33.52 11.28
N SER A 310 -4.61 34.43 10.47
CA SER A 310 -5.08 34.59 9.10
C SER A 310 -3.95 34.38 8.11
N VAL A 311 -4.27 33.79 6.96
CA VAL A 311 -3.38 33.59 5.84
C VAL A 311 -3.99 34.26 4.62
N HIS A 312 -3.21 35.09 3.94
CA HIS A 312 -3.60 35.80 2.73
C HIS A 312 -2.66 35.40 1.60
N ASN A 313 -3.19 35.21 0.40
CA ASN A 313 -2.44 34.89 -0.81
C ASN A 313 -2.70 35.95 -1.87
N GLU A 314 -1.79 36.92 -1.98
CA GLU A 314 -1.88 38.01 -2.96
C GLU A 314 -0.94 37.71 -4.13
N ARG A 315 -1.48 37.14 -5.22
CA ARG A 315 -0.72 36.81 -6.43
C ARG A 315 0.54 35.95 -6.14
N GLY A 316 0.41 34.98 -5.23
CA GLY A 316 1.50 34.10 -4.81
C GLY A 316 2.36 34.66 -3.68
N GLN A 317 2.08 35.86 -3.17
CA GLN A 317 2.68 36.36 -1.94
C GLN A 317 1.81 35.95 -0.74
N ILE A 318 2.34 35.02 0.07
CA ILE A 318 1.68 34.55 1.29
C ILE A 318 2.05 35.45 2.46
N THR A 319 1.04 35.98 3.14
CA THR A 319 1.18 36.74 4.39
C THR A 319 0.37 36.06 5.49
N ILE A 320 1.03 35.75 6.60
CA ILE A 320 0.42 35.13 7.78
C ILE A 320 0.41 36.13 8.92
N MET A 321 -0.77 36.39 9.47
CA MET A 321 -1.02 37.30 10.59
C MET A 321 -1.38 36.52 11.85
N ARG A 322 -1.02 37.05 13.02
CA ARG A 322 -1.41 36.52 14.34
C ARG A 322 -1.95 37.65 15.20
N GLY A 323 -3.21 37.57 15.61
CA GLY A 323 -3.84 38.64 16.41
C GLY A 323 -3.64 40.05 15.84
N GLY A 324 -3.73 40.19 14.52
CA GLY A 324 -3.54 41.46 13.80
C GLY A 324 -2.09 41.85 13.48
N LYS A 325 -1.08 41.13 13.99
CA LYS A 325 0.33 41.41 13.68
C LYS A 325 0.85 40.51 12.56
N ARG A 326 1.56 41.11 11.59
CA ARG A 326 2.27 40.36 10.54
C ARG A 326 3.35 39.49 11.16
N HIS A 327 3.24 38.18 10.99
CA HIS A 327 4.16 37.22 11.58
C HIS A 327 5.13 36.63 10.55
N ARG A 328 4.65 36.28 9.36
CA ARG A 328 5.49 35.72 8.30
C ARG A 328 5.01 36.12 6.92
N THR A 329 5.94 36.40 6.02
CA THR A 329 5.67 36.66 4.60
C THR A 329 6.66 35.89 3.75
N PHE A 330 6.19 35.26 2.69
CA PHE A 330 7.02 34.58 1.70
C PHE A 330 6.31 34.50 0.35
N ARG A 331 7.06 34.28 -0.73
CA ARG A 331 6.51 34.08 -2.07
C ARG A 331 6.46 32.58 -2.38
N ILE A 332 5.38 32.12 -3.00
CA ILE A 332 5.29 30.75 -3.55
C ILE A 332 6.31 30.64 -4.70
N PRO A 333 7.28 29.72 -4.62
CA PRO A 333 8.22 29.49 -5.71
C PRO A 333 7.52 29.04 -6.99
N SER A 334 7.97 29.52 -8.15
CA SER A 334 7.35 29.21 -9.44
C SER A 334 7.42 27.73 -9.79
N THR A 335 8.41 27.01 -9.25
CA THR A 335 8.60 25.55 -9.36
C THR A 335 7.38 24.76 -8.87
N LEU A 336 6.59 25.29 -7.93
CA LEU A 336 5.37 24.66 -7.44
C LEU A 336 4.15 24.91 -8.33
N THR A 337 4.20 25.93 -9.17
CA THR A 337 3.06 26.37 -10.00
C THR A 337 3.26 26.04 -11.48
N GLN A 338 4.47 25.70 -11.89
CA GLN A 338 4.76 25.29 -13.25
C GLN A 338 4.20 23.89 -13.53
N PRO A 339 3.71 23.63 -14.75
CA PRO A 339 3.29 22.29 -15.13
C PRO A 339 4.48 21.34 -15.06
N LEU A 340 4.31 20.23 -14.34
CA LEU A 340 5.30 19.16 -14.25
C LEU A 340 5.09 18.17 -15.40
N PRO A 341 6.15 17.50 -15.89
CA PRO A 341 6.01 16.43 -16.86
C PRO A 341 5.16 15.28 -16.31
N THR A 342 4.67 14.40 -17.17
CA THR A 342 3.95 13.20 -16.74
C THR A 342 4.88 12.28 -15.96
N SER A 343 4.45 11.86 -14.77
CA SER A 343 5.21 10.93 -13.95
C SER A 343 5.34 9.57 -14.63
N PRO A 344 6.50 8.91 -14.56
CA PRO A 344 6.62 7.51 -14.91
C PRO A 344 5.62 6.67 -14.11
N VAL A 345 5.00 5.68 -14.75
CA VAL A 345 3.95 4.83 -14.17
C VAL A 345 4.44 3.40 -14.12
N LEU A 346 4.19 2.72 -13.00
CA LEU A 346 4.45 1.29 -12.87
C LEU A 346 3.39 0.52 -13.68
N THR A 347 3.84 -0.27 -14.65
CA THR A 347 2.99 -1.23 -15.33
C THR A 347 2.89 -2.47 -14.45
N GLU A 348 1.70 -2.69 -13.86
CA GLU A 348 1.44 -3.94 -13.15
C GLU A 348 1.51 -5.08 -14.16
N ALA A 349 2.36 -6.08 -13.85
CA ALA A 349 2.41 -7.29 -14.65
C ALA A 349 1.00 -7.86 -14.80
N PRO A 350 0.63 -8.38 -15.99
CA PRO A 350 -0.64 -9.06 -16.15
C PRO A 350 -0.73 -10.11 -15.04
N ARG A 351 -1.71 -9.95 -14.14
CA ARG A 351 -2.02 -11.00 -13.19
C ARG A 351 -2.41 -12.17 -14.07
N ASP A 352 -1.56 -13.19 -14.15
CA ASP A 352 -1.95 -14.48 -14.71
C ASP A 352 -3.31 -14.79 -14.11
N ARG A 353 -4.34 -14.76 -14.97
CA ARG A 353 -5.73 -14.99 -14.59
C ARG A 353 -5.78 -16.43 -14.11
N THR A 354 -5.57 -16.60 -12.82
CA THR A 354 -5.47 -17.87 -12.11
C THR A 354 -6.84 -18.35 -11.67
#